data_AF-A0A4D8QXD0-F1
#
_entry.id   AF-A0A4D8QXD0-F1
#
_cell.length_a   1.000
_cell.length_b   1.000
_cell.length_c   1.000
_cell.angle_alpha   90.00
_cell.angle_beta   90.00
_cell.angle_gamma   90.00
#
_symmetry.space_group_name_H-M   'P 1'
#
loop_
_entity.id
_entity.type
_entity.pdbx_description
1 polymer ?
#
loop_
_entity_poly.entity_id
_entity_poly.type
_entity_poly.pdbx_seq_one_letter_code
_entity_poly.pdbx_strand_id
1 'polypeptide(L)' 'MTFRRNTELPESVKRCLPLPAQDIYRSAFNHTWQACRSPEARQAMQRERLAHKVAWAAVRRRFEPDGSGWRPKH' A
#
# COMPACT_ATOMS: atom_id res chain seq x y z
N MET A 1 -10.66 7.59 0.82
CA MET A 1 -9.88 7.03 1.92
C MET A 1 -8.41 7.22 1.63
N THR A 2 -7.67 7.82 2.55
CA THR A 2 -6.21 7.94 2.48
C THR A 2 -5.66 7.74 3.88
N PHE A 3 -4.48 7.15 3.99
CA PHE A 3 -3.84 6.91 5.28
C PHE A 3 -2.88 8.07 5.58
N ARG A 4 -3.11 8.82 6.66
CA ARG A 4 -2.21 9.91 7.09
C ARG A 4 -0.99 9.35 7.79
N ARG A 5 -1.16 8.26 8.53
CA ARG A 5 -0.10 7.63 9.35
C ARG A 5 -0.01 6.13 9.06
N ASN A 6 1.16 5.54 9.30
CA ASN A 6 1.36 4.10 9.11
C ASN A 6 0.51 3.27 10.09
N THR A 7 0.15 3.85 11.24
CA THR A 7 -0.76 3.25 12.22
C THR A 7 -2.18 3.03 11.70
N GLU A 8 -2.60 3.80 10.69
CA GLU A 8 -3.92 3.72 10.05
C GLU A 8 -3.94 2.68 8.92
N LEU A 9 -2.79 2.08 8.56
CA LEU A 9 -2.74 1.00 7.60
C LEU A 9 -3.46 -0.25 8.14
N PRO A 10 -3.96 -1.13 7.24
CA PRO A 10 -4.56 -2.39 7.65
C PRO A 10 -3.60 -3.20 8.54
N GLU A 11 -4.13 -3.85 9.57
CA GLU A 11 -3.34 -4.60 10.54
C GLU A 11 -2.44 -5.65 9.89
N SER A 12 -2.94 -6.32 8.85
CA SER A 12 -2.16 -7.28 8.05
C SER A 12 -0.94 -6.65 7.38
N VAL A 13 -1.05 -5.40 6.90
CA VAL A 13 0.08 -4.68 6.29
C VAL A 13 1.09 -4.29 7.35
N LYS A 14 0.63 -3.77 8.50
CA LYS A 14 1.51 -3.36 9.60
C LYS A 14 2.29 -4.53 10.20
N ARG A 15 1.63 -5.70 10.35
CA ARG A 15 2.27 -6.91 10.91
C ARG A 15 3.22 -7.58 9.92
N CYS A 16 2.94 -7.52 8.62
CA CYS A 16 3.79 -8.15 7.61
C CYS A 16 4.97 -7.27 7.16
N LEU A 17 4.84 -5.94 7.17
CA LEU A 17 5.84 -5.04 6.60
C LEU A 17 6.67 -4.34 7.69
N PRO A 18 8.00 -4.23 7.50
CA PRO A 18 8.82 -3.34 8.33
C PRO A 18 8.44 -1.87 8.11
N LEU A 19 8.72 -0.99 9.07
CA LEU A 19 8.35 0.43 9.04
C LEU A 19 8.67 1.15 7.71
N PRO A 20 9.87 1.02 7.10
CA PRO A 20 10.17 1.71 5.85
C PRO A 20 9.33 1.19 4.66
N ALA A 21 8.93 -0.09 4.68
CA ALA A 21 8.04 -0.66 3.68
C ALA A 21 6.58 -0.17 3.88
N GLN A 22 6.15 0.05 5.12
CA GLN A 22 4.85 0.65 5.42
C GLN A 22 4.75 2.08 4.87
N ASP A 23 5.81 2.88 4.96
CA ASP A 23 5.83 4.24 4.39
C ASP A 23 5.68 4.24 2.85
N ILE A 24 6.37 3.31 2.18
CA ILE A 24 6.25 3.12 0.72
C ILE A 24 4.82 2.70 0.37
N TYR A 25 4.28 1.73 1.11
CA TYR A 25 2.92 1.26 0.93
C TYR A 25 1.91 2.41 1.05
N ARG A 26 1.97 3.15 2.15
CA ARG A 26 1.11 4.31 2.43
C ARG A 26 1.17 5.33 1.31
N SER A 27 2.38 5.73 0.93
CA SER A 27 2.59 6.78 -0.08
C SER A 27 2.07 6.36 -1.45
N ALA A 28 2.36 5.14 -1.87
CA ALA A 28 1.86 4.59 -3.13
C ALA A 28 0.33 4.44 -3.13
N PHE A 29 -0.25 3.92 -2.03
CA PHE A 29 -1.70 3.83 -1.88
C PHE A 29 -2.36 5.20 -2.00
N ASN A 30 -1.88 6.19 -1.25
CA ASN A 30 -2.45 7.53 -1.25
C ASN A 30 -2.35 8.18 -2.62
N HIS A 31 -1.22 8.02 -3.31
CA HIS A 31 -1.00 8.57 -4.63
C HIS A 31 -1.96 7.95 -5.66
N THR A 32 -2.06 6.62 -5.70
CA THR A 32 -3.01 5.93 -6.60
C THR A 32 -4.46 6.23 -6.24
N TRP A 33 -4.76 6.32 -4.95
CA TRP A 33 -6.08 6.75 -4.49
C TRP A 33 -6.37 8.12 -5.08
N GLN A 34 -5.54 9.14 -4.85
CA GLN A 34 -5.75 10.49 -5.38
C GLN A 34 -5.84 10.55 -6.90
N ALA A 35 -5.06 9.77 -7.63
CA ALA A 35 -5.10 9.71 -9.09
C ALA A 35 -6.44 9.13 -9.62
N CYS A 36 -6.99 8.12 -8.96
CA CYS A 36 -8.26 7.48 -9.36
C CYS A 36 -9.49 8.19 -8.76
N ARG A 37 -9.52 9.52 -8.75
CA ARG A 37 -10.61 10.32 -8.17
C ARG A 37 -11.84 10.36 -9.10
N SER A 38 -12.56 9.24 -9.20
CA SER A 38 -13.87 9.19 -9.85
C SER A 38 -15.03 9.39 -8.87
N PRO A 39 -16.13 10.05 -9.29
CA PRO A 39 -17.31 10.30 -8.45
C PRO A 39 -18.23 9.08 -8.28
N GLU A 40 -18.06 8.02 -9.08
CA GLU A 40 -18.95 6.85 -9.05
C GLU A 40 -18.58 5.83 -7.96
N ALA A 41 -19.55 5.44 -7.13
CA ALA A 41 -19.37 4.47 -6.04
C ALA A 41 -18.89 3.08 -6.53
N ARG A 42 -19.35 2.64 -7.71
CA ARG A 42 -18.90 1.37 -8.33
C ARG A 42 -17.40 1.40 -8.65
N GLN A 43 -16.88 2.57 -9.02
CA GLN A 43 -15.47 2.79 -9.28
C GLN A 43 -14.66 2.96 -7.98
N ALA A 44 -15.29 3.33 -6.86
CA ALA A 44 -14.61 3.47 -5.57
C ALA A 44 -14.08 2.13 -5.02
N MET A 45 -14.83 1.03 -5.17
CA MET A 45 -14.35 -0.31 -4.79
C MET A 45 -13.19 -0.77 -5.70
N GLN A 46 -13.28 -0.48 -7.01
CA GLN A 46 -12.18 -0.74 -7.94
C GLN A 46 -10.94 0.11 -7.64
N ARG A 47 -11.14 1.37 -7.23
CA ARG A 47 -10.09 2.31 -6.81
C ARG A 47 -9.32 1.79 -5.61
N GLU A 48 -10.01 1.32 -4.57
CA GLU A 48 -9.37 0.76 -3.38
C GLU A 48 -8.51 -0.46 -3.74
N ARG A 49 -9.10 -1.39 -4.50
CA ARG A 49 -8.41 -2.60 -4.94
C ARG A 49 -7.18 -2.27 -5.80
N LEU A 50 -7.27 -1.28 -6.68
CA LEU A 50 -6.16 -0.81 -7.50
C LEU A 50 -5.08 -0.14 -6.65
N ALA A 51 -5.45 0.73 -5.71
CA ALA A 51 -4.52 1.39 -4.80
C ALA A 51 -3.74 0.36 -3.95
N HIS A 52 -4.41 -0.67 -3.43
CA HIS A 52 -3.74 -1.77 -2.74
C HIS A 52 -2.77 -2.53 -3.66
N LYS A 53 -3.18 -2.83 -4.91
CA LYS A 53 -2.33 -3.53 -5.88
C LYS A 53 -1.08 -2.72 -6.20
N VAL A 54 -1.21 -1.42 -6.44
CA VAL A 54 -0.07 -0.53 -6.72
C VAL A 54 0.82 -0.37 -5.49
N ALA A 55 0.25 -0.24 -4.30
CA ALA A 55 1.01 -0.15 -3.06
C ALA A 55 1.86 -1.40 -2.81
N TRP A 56 1.28 -2.60 -2.97
CA TRP A 56 2.03 -3.85 -2.88
C TRP A 56 3.11 -3.97 -3.96
N ALA A 57 2.85 -3.52 -5.19
CA ALA A 57 3.86 -3.50 -6.25
C ALA A 57 5.02 -2.56 -5.91
N ALA A 58 4.74 -1.38 -5.32
CA ALA A 58 5.75 -0.43 -4.89
C ALA A 58 6.64 -1.02 -3.78
N VAL A 59 6.04 -1.70 -2.79
CA VAL A 59 6.78 -2.43 -1.76
C VAL A 59 7.66 -3.50 -2.40
N ARG A 60 7.11 -4.33 -3.30
CA ARG A 60 7.85 -5.41 -4.00
C ARG A 60 9.01 -4.93 -4.87
N ARG A 61 9.05 -3.65 -5.23
CA ARG A 61 10.18 -3.05 -5.96
C ARG A 61 11.38 -2.77 -5.07
N ARG A 62 11.14 -2.48 -3.78
CA ARG A 62 12.17 -2.12 -2.80
C ARG A 62 12.41 -3.20 -1.75
N PHE A 63 11.46 -4.11 -1.59
CA PHE A 63 11.47 -5.20 -0.63
C PHE A 63 11.11 -6.50 -1.34
N GLU A 64 11.62 -7.62 -0.83
CA GLU A 64 11.26 -8.96 -1.27
C GLU A 64 10.81 -9.82 -0.08
N PRO A 65 9.87 -10.75 -0.30
CA PRO A 65 9.51 -11.70 0.73
C PRO A 65 10.69 -12.64 1.03
N ASP A 66 11.02 -12.81 2.30
CA ASP A 66 12.16 -13.61 2.76
C ASP A 66 11.72 -14.59 3.85
N GLY A 67 10.87 -15.56 3.49
CA GLY A 67 10.41 -16.71 4.31
C GLY A 67 9.64 -16.38 5.61
N SER A 68 10.20 -15.51 6.43
CA SER A 68 9.74 -15.02 7.72
C SER A 68 9.14 -13.60 7.65
N GLY A 69 9.23 -12.92 6.50
CA GLY A 69 8.73 -11.55 6.38
C GLY A 69 9.13 -10.87 5.07
N TRP A 70 9.56 -9.61 5.17
CA TRP A 70 10.00 -8.79 4.05
C TRP A 70 11.35 -8.16 4.34
N ARG A 71 12.31 -8.29 3.41
CA ARG A 71 13.63 -7.65 3.52
C ARG A 71 13.84 -6.65 2.39
N PRO A 72 14.66 -5.59 2.59
CA PRO A 72 15.06 -4.70 1.51
C PRO A 72 15.75 -5.48 0.39
N LYS A 73 15.43 -5.13 -0.87
CA LYS A 73 16.20 -5.57 -2.03
C LYS A 73 17.52 -4.79 -2.04
N HIS A 74 18.62 -5.51 -2.14
CA HIS A 74 19.94 -4.95 -2.44
C HIS A 74 20.09 -4.67 -3.93
#